data_AF-B4FHZ6-F1
#
_entry.id   AF-B4FHZ6-F1
#
_cell.length_a   1.000
_cell.length_b   1.000
_cell.length_c   1.000
_cell.angle_alpha   90.00
_cell.angle_beta   90.00
_cell.angle_gamma   90.00
#
_symmetry.space_group_name_H-M   'P 1'
#
loop_
_entity.id
_entity.type
_entity.pdbx_description
1 polymer ?
#
loop_
_entity_poly.entity_id
_entity_poly.type
_entity_poly.pdbx_seq_one_letter_code
_entity_poly.pdbx_strand_id
1 'polypeptide(L)'
;MQIAVIEFARSIMKLHGANSTEFDPTTKTPCVIFMPEGSKTHMGATMRLGSRRTFFQVTNCKSAKLYGNASYVDERHRHRYEVNPDMVPEFEKAGLSFVGRDESGKRMEIIELPTHRFFVGAQFHPEFKSRPGKPSPLFLGLVAASSGQLDHLLQPGLISSTGRHTCSKGGAQKLKAGHVMKPLNGLVNAHYSATGNGAIPI
;
A
#
# COMPACT_ATOMS: atom_id res chain seq x y z
N MET A 1 -3.06 4.32 9.12
CA MET A 1 -3.88 3.15 9.53
C MET A 1 -4.50 3.32 10.92
N GLN A 2 -3.71 3.60 11.96
CA GLN A 2 -4.16 3.67 13.37
C GLN A 2 -5.44 4.48 13.62
N ILE A 3 -5.53 5.71 13.07
CA ILE A 3 -6.72 6.56 13.25
C ILE A 3 -7.99 5.90 12.70
N ALA A 4 -7.89 5.17 11.58
CA ALA A 4 -9.03 4.46 11.01
C ALA A 4 -9.53 3.33 11.93
N VAL A 5 -8.62 2.64 12.63
CA VAL A 5 -8.97 1.60 13.62
C VAL A 5 -9.69 2.22 14.83
N ILE A 6 -9.17 3.34 15.34
CA ILE A 6 -9.78 4.09 16.45
C ILE A 6 -11.19 4.55 16.06
N GLU A 7 -11.34 5.14 14.88
CA GLU A 7 -12.64 5.64 14.43
C GLU A 7 -13.63 4.51 14.16
N PHE A 8 -13.18 3.39 13.59
CA PHE A 8 -14.03 2.21 13.41
C PHE A 8 -14.55 1.68 14.77
N ALA A 9 -13.70 1.61 15.79
CA ALA A 9 -14.10 1.22 17.14
C ALA A 9 -15.18 2.15 17.71
N ARG A 10 -15.02 3.47 17.54
CA ARG A 10 -15.98 4.46 18.04
C ARG A 10 -17.31 4.38 17.31
N SER A 11 -17.27 4.34 15.98
CA SER A 11 -18.47 4.52 15.16
C SER A 11 -19.23 3.23 14.91
N ILE A 12 -18.53 2.11 14.67
CA ILE A 12 -19.15 0.82 14.36
C ILE A 12 -19.33 -0.03 15.61
N MET A 13 -18.28 -0.16 16.43
CA MET A 13 -18.32 -1.00 17.64
C MET A 13 -18.89 -0.27 18.87
N LYS A 14 -19.23 1.02 18.75
CA LYS A 14 -19.78 1.89 19.81
C LYS A 14 -18.86 2.03 21.03
N LEU A 15 -17.56 1.83 20.84
CA LEU A 15 -16.54 2.00 21.86
C LEU A 15 -16.08 3.46 21.88
N HIS A 16 -16.93 4.36 22.40
CA HIS A 16 -16.66 5.81 22.37
C HIS A 16 -15.34 6.22 23.05
N GLY A 17 -14.89 5.47 24.06
CA GLY A 17 -13.61 5.68 24.74
C GLY A 17 -12.38 5.14 24.00
N ALA A 18 -12.57 4.47 22.86
CA ALA A 18 -11.47 3.90 22.06
C ALA A 18 -10.44 4.97 21.70
N ASN A 19 -9.16 4.71 22.00
CA ASN A 19 -8.07 5.62 21.66
C ASN A 19 -6.73 4.90 21.49
N SER A 20 -5.71 5.65 21.05
CA SER A 20 -4.31 5.24 21.14
C SER A 20 -3.75 5.61 22.51
N THR A 21 -2.93 4.73 23.09
CA THR A 21 -2.15 5.06 24.28
C THR A 21 -1.09 6.15 24.01
N GLU A 22 -0.83 6.47 22.75
CA GLU A 22 -0.02 7.63 22.35
C GLU A 22 -0.71 8.96 22.68
N PHE A 23 -2.03 9.04 22.49
CA PHE A 23 -2.81 10.26 22.68
C PHE A 23 -3.45 10.34 24.06
N ASP A 24 -3.95 9.21 24.56
CA ASP A 24 -4.54 9.08 25.88
C ASP A 24 -3.99 7.82 26.56
N PRO A 25 -2.93 7.94 27.37
CA PRO A 25 -2.36 6.82 28.11
C PRO A 25 -3.32 6.18 29.12
N THR A 26 -4.41 6.86 29.48
CA THR A 26 -5.38 6.43 30.49
C THR A 26 -6.66 5.85 29.89
N THR A 27 -6.74 5.73 28.57
CA THR A 27 -7.92 5.18 27.90
C THR A 27 -8.24 3.78 28.42
N LYS A 28 -9.53 3.54 28.71
CA LYS A 28 -10.04 2.22 29.10
C LYS A 28 -10.20 1.28 27.90
N THR A 29 -10.02 1.79 26.68
CA THR A 29 -10.18 1.02 25.44
C THR A 29 -8.99 1.30 24.51
N PRO A 30 -7.81 0.75 24.82
CA PRO A 30 -6.60 1.01 24.06
C PRO A 30 -6.58 0.20 22.75
N CYS A 31 -7.09 0.79 21.67
CA CYS A 31 -7.11 0.16 20.34
C CYS A 31 -5.74 0.15 19.68
N VAL A 32 -4.88 1.11 20.03
CA VAL A 32 -3.51 1.23 19.53
C VAL A 32 -2.59 1.37 20.73
N ILE A 33 -1.58 0.52 20.81
CA ILE A 33 -0.69 0.37 21.96
C ILE A 33 0.78 0.45 21.55
N PHE A 34 1.63 0.84 22.48
CA PHE A 34 3.08 0.85 22.28
C PHE A 34 3.61 -0.58 22.25
N MET A 35 4.18 -1.01 21.12
CA MET A 35 4.72 -2.36 20.93
C MET A 35 6.12 -2.29 20.30
N PRO A 36 7.15 -2.00 21.11
CA PRO A 36 8.49 -1.77 20.60
C PRO A 36 9.12 -3.05 20.03
N GLU A 37 10.12 -2.85 19.18
CA GLU A 37 11.02 -3.93 18.80
C GLU A 37 12.25 -3.92 19.70
N GLY A 38 12.79 -5.09 20.03
CA GLY A 38 13.98 -5.16 20.86
C GLY A 38 14.24 -6.55 21.44
N SER A 39 15.50 -6.97 21.34
CA SER A 39 16.07 -8.07 22.12
C SER A 39 16.51 -7.55 23.49
N LYS A 40 16.57 -8.43 24.50
CA LYS A 40 17.13 -8.16 25.84
C LYS A 40 18.55 -7.54 25.84
N THR A 41 19.23 -7.51 24.69
CA THR A 41 20.60 -7.01 24.50
C THR A 41 20.72 -5.54 24.12
N HIS A 42 19.65 -4.88 23.65
CA HIS A 42 19.68 -3.44 23.33
C HIS A 42 18.86 -2.67 24.36
N MET A 43 19.51 -1.79 25.11
CA MET A 43 18.87 -0.93 26.11
C MET A 43 17.97 0.10 25.41
N GLY A 44 16.65 -0.03 25.59
CA GLY A 44 15.65 0.94 25.13
C GLY A 44 14.58 0.34 24.22
N ALA A 45 13.35 0.84 24.34
CA ALA A 45 12.23 0.44 23.50
C ALA A 45 12.42 0.99 22.07
N THR A 46 12.89 0.15 21.15
CA THR A 46 13.29 0.62 19.82
C THR A 46 12.10 0.73 18.85
N MET A 47 12.20 1.72 17.95
CA MET A 47 11.23 1.96 16.88
C MET A 47 11.27 0.81 15.86
N ARG A 48 10.10 0.38 15.37
CA ARG A 48 10.02 -0.50 14.21
C ARG A 48 10.44 0.28 12.97
N LEU A 49 11.64 -0.03 12.48
CA LEU A 49 12.31 0.74 11.44
C LEU A 49 12.84 -0.18 10.33
N GLY A 50 12.81 0.33 9.10
CA GLY A 50 13.45 -0.29 7.94
C GLY A 50 12.52 -1.17 7.11
N SER A 51 13.10 -1.96 6.22
CA SER A 51 12.34 -2.88 5.36
C SER A 51 11.89 -4.07 6.19
N ARG A 52 10.59 -4.37 6.21
CA ARG A 52 10.01 -5.54 6.90
C ARG A 52 9.02 -6.24 6.00
N ARG A 53 8.88 -7.54 6.23
CA ARG A 53 7.96 -8.39 5.50
C ARG A 53 6.57 -8.33 6.10
N THR A 54 5.57 -8.17 5.23
CA THR A 54 4.15 -8.26 5.53
C THR A 54 3.55 -9.38 4.69
N PHE A 55 2.95 -10.37 5.34
CA PHE A 55 2.28 -11.50 4.70
C PHE A 55 0.79 -11.21 4.53
N PHE A 56 0.26 -11.54 3.37
CA PHE A 56 -1.19 -11.50 3.16
C PHE A 56 -1.83 -12.76 3.73
N GLN A 57 -2.74 -12.58 4.67
CA GLN A 57 -3.42 -13.68 5.37
C GLN A 57 -4.80 -13.99 4.77
N VAL A 58 -5.42 -13.00 4.12
CA VAL A 58 -6.76 -13.13 3.53
C VAL A 58 -6.64 -13.36 2.03
N THR A 59 -7.20 -14.46 1.57
CA THR A 59 -7.32 -14.75 0.14
C THR A 59 -8.20 -13.70 -0.54
N ASN A 60 -7.81 -13.27 -1.74
CA ASN A 60 -8.56 -12.31 -2.56
C ASN A 60 -8.75 -10.88 -2.00
N CYS A 61 -7.96 -10.43 -1.01
CA CYS A 61 -7.98 -9.04 -0.59
C CYS A 61 -7.50 -8.07 -1.69
N LYS A 62 -7.97 -6.82 -1.66
CA LYS A 62 -7.67 -5.82 -2.72
C LYS A 62 -6.19 -5.52 -2.76
N SER A 63 -5.55 -5.43 -1.60
CA SER A 63 -4.12 -5.16 -1.46
C SER A 63 -3.28 -6.27 -2.11
N ALA A 64 -3.53 -7.54 -1.81
CA ALA A 64 -2.78 -8.65 -2.43
C ALA A 64 -2.92 -8.62 -3.96
N LYS A 65 -4.14 -8.39 -4.49
CA LYS A 65 -4.38 -8.27 -5.93
C LYS A 65 -3.59 -7.11 -6.54
N LEU A 66 -3.58 -5.93 -5.90
CA LEU A 66 -2.78 -4.78 -6.32
C LEU A 66 -1.28 -5.07 -6.36
N TYR A 67 -0.80 -5.89 -5.41
CA TYR A 67 0.57 -6.40 -5.38
C TYR A 67 0.79 -7.64 -6.27
N GLY A 68 -0.10 -7.91 -7.22
CA GLY A 68 0.06 -8.99 -8.20
C GLY A 68 -0.18 -10.39 -7.64
N ASN A 69 -1.02 -10.52 -6.61
CA ASN A 69 -1.27 -11.75 -5.86
C ASN A 69 -0.01 -12.34 -5.20
N ALA A 70 0.93 -11.48 -4.80
CA ALA A 70 2.07 -11.90 -3.99
C ALA A 70 1.59 -12.47 -2.65
N SER A 71 2.32 -13.46 -2.10
CA SER A 71 2.06 -14.00 -0.75
C SER A 71 2.53 -13.05 0.36
N TYR A 72 3.52 -12.22 0.06
CA TYR A 72 4.05 -11.21 0.96
C TYR A 72 4.60 -10.00 0.19
N VAL A 73 4.81 -8.90 0.91
CA VAL A 73 5.49 -7.70 0.41
C VAL A 73 6.53 -7.25 1.44
N ASP A 74 7.64 -6.72 0.95
CA ASP A 74 8.64 -6.06 1.79
C ASP A 74 8.46 -4.54 1.65
N GLU A 75 8.09 -3.84 2.71
CA GLU A 75 7.84 -2.39 2.70
C GLU A 75 8.61 -1.69 3.83
N ARG A 76 8.72 -0.36 3.79
CA ARG A 76 9.49 0.39 4.79
C ARG A 76 8.59 0.88 5.93
N HIS A 77 8.99 0.59 7.17
CA HIS A 77 8.29 0.99 8.38
C HIS A 77 9.09 2.05 9.14
N ARG A 78 8.38 2.93 9.84
CA ARG A 78 8.94 3.93 10.75
C ARG A 78 7.87 4.34 11.78
N HIS A 79 7.58 3.45 12.72
CA HIS A 79 6.55 3.68 13.74
C HIS A 79 6.86 2.92 15.03
N ARG A 80 6.08 3.17 16.08
CA ARG A 80 6.28 2.61 17.43
C ARG A 80 5.03 1.97 18.05
N TYR A 81 3.86 2.30 17.51
CA TYR A 81 2.57 1.90 18.04
C TYR A 81 1.89 0.97 17.05
N GLU A 82 1.22 -0.04 17.56
CA GLU A 82 0.56 -1.09 16.80
C GLU A 82 -0.89 -1.20 17.23
N VAL A 83 -1.73 -1.82 16.40
CA VAL A 83 -3.08 -2.22 16.84
C VAL A 83 -2.95 -3.22 17.98
N ASN A 84 -3.74 -3.04 19.03
CA ASN A 84 -3.77 -3.95 20.16
C ASN A 84 -4.20 -5.36 19.70
N PRO A 85 -3.32 -6.38 19.76
CA PRO A 85 -3.63 -7.72 19.29
C PRO A 85 -4.83 -8.34 19.98
N ASP A 86 -5.09 -7.98 21.24
CA ASP A 86 -6.20 -8.53 22.03
C ASP A 86 -7.57 -8.07 21.49
N MET A 87 -7.63 -6.93 20.79
CA MET A 87 -8.86 -6.39 20.21
C MET A 87 -9.09 -6.85 18.76
N VAL A 88 -8.09 -7.45 18.10
CA VAL A 88 -8.17 -7.87 16.69
C VAL A 88 -9.37 -8.79 16.41
N PRO A 89 -9.67 -9.82 17.22
CA PRO A 89 -10.82 -10.68 16.98
C PRO A 89 -12.16 -9.91 17.00
N GLU A 90 -12.30 -8.90 17.85
CA GLU A 90 -13.51 -8.08 17.94
C GLU A 90 -13.69 -7.19 16.71
N PHE A 91 -12.60 -6.59 16.23
CA PHE A 91 -12.58 -5.81 14.99
C PHE A 91 -12.94 -6.67 13.77
N GLU A 92 -12.36 -7.87 13.64
CA GLU A 92 -12.65 -8.81 12.55
C GLU A 92 -14.12 -9.25 12.59
N LYS A 93 -14.64 -9.57 13.78
CA LYS A 93 -16.06 -9.90 13.98
C LYS A 93 -16.99 -8.74 13.61
N ALA A 94 -16.57 -7.50 13.86
CA ALA A 94 -17.32 -6.30 13.50
C ALA A 94 -17.19 -5.91 12.00
N GLY A 95 -16.33 -6.59 11.24
CA GLY A 95 -16.20 -6.45 9.78
C GLY A 95 -14.98 -5.67 9.30
N LEU A 96 -14.08 -5.23 10.19
CA LEU A 96 -12.79 -4.66 9.79
C LEU A 96 -11.76 -5.79 9.61
N SER A 97 -11.28 -5.98 8.39
CA SER A 97 -10.40 -7.11 8.06
C SER A 97 -8.93 -6.72 8.19
N PHE A 98 -8.14 -7.50 8.91
CA PHE A 98 -6.67 -7.37 8.92
C PHE A 98 -6.04 -8.31 7.91
N VAL A 99 -5.84 -7.81 6.69
CA VAL A 99 -5.42 -8.63 5.54
C VAL A 99 -3.92 -8.85 5.49
N GLY A 100 -3.12 -7.99 6.13
CA GLY A 100 -1.66 -8.06 6.15
C GLY A 100 -1.13 -8.15 7.58
N ARG A 101 -0.21 -9.08 7.85
CA ARG A 101 0.41 -9.27 9.18
C ARG A 101 1.93 -9.43 9.08
N ASP A 102 2.64 -9.16 10.16
CA ASP A 102 4.09 -9.41 10.24
C ASP A 102 4.43 -10.91 10.31
N GLU A 103 5.72 -11.25 10.26
CA GLU A 103 6.23 -12.63 10.37
C GLU A 103 5.73 -13.36 11.62
N SER A 104 5.56 -12.65 12.73
CA SER A 104 5.08 -13.23 13.98
C SER A 104 3.56 -13.43 14.01
N GLY A 105 2.83 -12.84 13.06
CA GLY A 105 1.37 -12.79 13.04
C GLY A 105 0.74 -11.88 14.10
N LYS A 106 1.55 -11.22 14.94
CA LYS A 106 1.07 -10.39 16.06
C LYS A 106 0.78 -8.96 15.64
N ARG A 107 1.54 -8.41 14.68
CA ARG A 107 1.35 -7.03 14.23
C ARG A 107 0.48 -7.00 12.99
N MET A 108 -0.51 -6.11 13.01
CA MET A 108 -1.41 -5.89 11.89
C MET A 108 -0.87 -4.77 11.02
N GLU A 109 -0.54 -5.07 9.77
CA GLU A 109 0.19 -4.17 8.89
C GLU A 109 -0.72 -3.56 7.81
N ILE A 110 -1.81 -4.25 7.44
CA ILE A 110 -2.78 -3.77 6.46
C ILE A 110 -4.21 -4.07 6.93
N ILE A 111 -5.06 -3.05 6.94
CA ILE A 111 -6.50 -3.16 7.13
C ILE A 111 -7.26 -2.93 5.82
N GLU A 112 -8.39 -3.62 5.67
CA GLU A 112 -9.39 -3.36 4.65
C GLU A 112 -10.79 -3.36 5.27
N LEU A 113 -11.69 -2.52 4.75
CA LEU A 113 -13.14 -2.65 5.00
C LEU A 113 -13.79 -3.28 3.77
N PRO A 114 -14.16 -4.58 3.81
CA PRO A 114 -14.59 -5.33 2.62
C PRO A 114 -15.80 -4.71 1.90
N THR A 115 -16.73 -4.13 2.66
CA THR A 115 -17.95 -3.50 2.16
C THR A 115 -17.72 -2.17 1.42
N HIS A 116 -16.54 -1.57 1.54
CA HIS A 116 -16.21 -0.30 0.90
C HIS A 116 -15.43 -0.51 -0.41
N ARG A 117 -15.71 0.33 -1.43
CA ARG A 117 -15.06 0.24 -2.76
C ARG A 117 -13.53 0.22 -2.65
N PHE A 118 -12.99 1.17 -1.90
CA PHE A 118 -11.57 1.23 -1.59
C PHE A 118 -11.36 1.86 -0.22
N PHE A 119 -11.17 1.02 0.80
CA PHE A 119 -10.78 1.45 2.14
C PHE A 119 -9.62 0.57 2.56
N VAL A 120 -8.41 1.09 2.42
CA VAL A 120 -7.17 0.40 2.72
C VAL A 120 -6.35 1.29 3.64
N GLY A 121 -5.90 0.73 4.76
CA GLY A 121 -4.95 1.39 5.65
C GLY A 121 -3.71 0.52 5.76
N ALA A 122 -2.54 1.08 5.46
CA ALA A 122 -1.26 0.42 5.69
C ALA A 122 -0.50 1.09 6.83
N GLN A 123 0.27 0.29 7.56
CA GLN A 123 1.14 0.74 8.64
C GLN A 123 2.55 1.09 8.15
N PHE A 124 2.98 0.50 7.04
CA PHE A 124 4.19 0.91 6.31
C PHE A 124 3.98 2.18 5.48
N HIS A 125 5.07 2.68 4.91
CA HIS A 125 5.15 3.87 4.06
C HIS A 125 5.23 3.50 2.57
N PRO A 126 4.09 3.35 1.85
CA PRO A 126 4.06 2.99 0.44
C PRO A 126 4.79 3.98 -0.47
N GLU A 127 4.97 5.23 -0.03
CA GLU A 127 5.64 6.29 -0.77
C GLU A 127 7.12 6.00 -1.04
N PHE A 128 7.83 5.34 -0.12
CA PHE A 128 9.28 5.18 -0.24
C PHE A 128 9.71 4.20 -1.34
N LYS A 129 8.83 3.26 -1.72
CA LYS A 129 9.09 2.28 -2.80
C LYS A 129 8.43 2.67 -4.14
N SER A 130 7.66 3.75 -4.18
CA SER A 130 7.06 4.27 -5.42
C SER A 130 8.10 4.88 -6.36
N ARG A 131 7.98 4.66 -7.67
CA ARG A 131 8.85 5.22 -8.73
C ARG A 131 8.01 5.64 -9.95
N PRO A 132 8.48 6.58 -10.80
CA PRO A 132 7.72 7.02 -11.98
C PRO A 132 7.26 5.88 -12.91
N GLY A 133 8.11 4.87 -13.16
CA GLY A 133 7.76 3.69 -13.98
C GLY A 133 7.15 2.52 -13.20
N LYS A 134 7.02 2.65 -11.88
CA LYS A 134 6.47 1.62 -10.99
C LYS A 134 5.83 2.30 -9.77
N PRO A 135 4.61 2.86 -9.92
CA PRO A 135 3.94 3.52 -8.80
C PRO A 135 3.66 2.52 -7.68
N SER A 136 3.55 3.02 -6.45
CA SER A 136 3.11 2.17 -5.33
C SER A 136 1.73 1.56 -5.64
N PRO A 137 1.56 0.23 -5.49
CA PRO A 137 0.29 -0.43 -5.78
C PRO A 137 -0.91 0.13 -5.01
N LEU A 138 -0.71 0.55 -3.75
CA LEU A 138 -1.79 1.13 -2.95
C LEU A 138 -2.24 2.50 -3.49
N PHE A 139 -1.31 3.32 -3.99
CA PHE A 139 -1.66 4.61 -4.61
C PHE A 139 -2.31 4.42 -5.97
N LEU A 140 -1.83 3.46 -6.77
CA LEU A 140 -2.49 3.11 -8.03
C LEU A 140 -3.92 2.63 -7.79
N GLY A 141 -4.13 1.79 -6.76
CA GLY A 141 -5.47 1.35 -6.34
C GLY A 141 -6.38 2.51 -5.93
N LEU A 142 -5.85 3.49 -5.19
CA LEU A 142 -6.62 4.68 -4.79
C LEU A 142 -7.07 5.50 -6.01
N VAL A 143 -6.17 5.76 -6.96
CA VAL A 143 -6.50 6.53 -8.18
C VAL A 143 -7.46 5.74 -9.08
N ALA A 144 -7.27 4.43 -9.23
CA ALA A 144 -8.19 3.59 -9.99
C ALA A 144 -9.58 3.54 -9.33
N ALA A 145 -9.65 3.58 -8.00
CA ALA A 145 -10.91 3.65 -7.27
C ALA A 145 -11.64 4.97 -7.53
N SER A 146 -10.92 6.10 -7.54
CA SER A 146 -11.50 7.41 -7.81
C SER A 146 -11.93 7.60 -9.27
N SER A 147 -11.26 6.95 -10.22
CA SER A 147 -11.62 6.97 -11.65
C SER A 147 -12.65 5.92 -12.06
N GLY A 148 -13.10 5.06 -11.14
CA GLY A 148 -14.03 3.96 -11.45
C GLY A 148 -13.39 2.77 -12.20
N GLN A 149 -12.07 2.73 -12.30
CA GLN A 149 -11.30 1.70 -13.03
C GLN A 149 -10.72 0.60 -12.13
N LEU A 150 -10.99 0.65 -10.81
CA LEU A 150 -10.46 -0.33 -9.86
C LEU A 150 -10.81 -1.77 -10.23
N ASP A 151 -12.05 -2.04 -10.64
CA ASP A 151 -12.50 -3.41 -10.93
C ASP A 151 -11.76 -3.99 -12.13
N HIS A 152 -11.46 -3.17 -13.13
CA HIS A 152 -10.61 -3.54 -14.27
C HIS A 152 -9.18 -3.82 -13.81
N LEU A 153 -8.61 -2.96 -12.97
CA LEU A 153 -7.24 -3.16 -12.44
C LEU A 153 -7.10 -4.45 -11.63
N LEU A 154 -8.12 -4.83 -10.86
CA LEU A 154 -8.12 -6.03 -10.02
C LEU A 154 -8.35 -7.35 -10.79
N GLN A 155 -8.59 -7.30 -12.10
CA GLN A 155 -8.75 -8.52 -12.90
C GLN A 155 -7.44 -9.32 -12.98
N PRO A 156 -7.50 -10.66 -12.96
CA PRO A 156 -6.32 -11.49 -13.14
C PRO A 156 -5.58 -11.18 -14.44
N GLY A 157 -4.25 -11.04 -14.36
CA GLY A 157 -3.38 -10.89 -15.54
C GLY A 157 -3.01 -9.46 -15.94
N LEU A 158 -3.70 -8.44 -15.45
CA LEU A 158 -3.38 -7.03 -15.77
C LEU A 158 -2.19 -6.47 -14.97
N ILE A 159 -2.02 -6.93 -13.74
CA ILE A 159 -0.97 -6.43 -12.82
C ILE A 159 0.37 -7.17 -13.03
N SER A 160 0.41 -8.25 -13.82
CA SER A 160 1.62 -9.08 -13.97
C SER A 160 2.68 -8.55 -14.95
N SER A 161 2.54 -7.35 -15.53
CA SER A 161 3.36 -6.95 -16.69
C SER A 161 3.96 -5.54 -16.68
N THR A 162 3.80 -4.73 -15.63
CA THR A 162 4.49 -3.42 -15.55
C THR A 162 5.96 -3.61 -15.16
N GLY A 163 6.73 -4.13 -16.10
CA GLY A 163 8.17 -4.43 -15.95
C GLY A 163 8.87 -4.94 -17.23
N ARG A 164 8.15 -5.21 -18.32
CA ARG A 164 8.76 -5.51 -19.63
C ARG A 164 8.03 -4.78 -20.74
N HIS A 165 8.49 -3.57 -21.07
CA HIS A 165 8.32 -3.08 -22.44
C HIS A 165 9.31 -3.84 -23.33
N THR A 166 8.93 -5.04 -23.78
CA THR A 166 9.55 -5.59 -24.99
C THR A 166 8.79 -5.01 -26.17
N CYS A 167 9.44 -4.13 -26.91
CA CYS A 167 8.98 -3.71 -28.23
C CYS A 167 8.97 -4.95 -29.14
N SER A 168 7.80 -5.58 -29.28
CA SER A 168 7.55 -6.57 -30.30
C SER A 168 7.37 -5.82 -31.62
N LYS A 169 8.32 -5.96 -32.54
CA LYS A 169 8.12 -5.60 -33.94
C LYS A 169 7.09 -6.55 -34.55
N GLY A 170 5.81 -6.17 -34.52
CA GLY A 170 4.71 -6.88 -35.16
C GLY A 170 4.40 -6.32 -36.55
N GLY A 171 4.70 -7.13 -37.56
CA GLY A 171 4.18 -7.17 -38.93
C GLY A 171 3.45 -5.97 -39.54
N ALA A 172 4.03 -5.41 -40.60
CA ALA A 172 3.36 -4.51 -41.52
C ALA A 172 2.18 -5.22 -42.22
N GLN A 173 0.94 -4.83 -41.91
CA GLN A 173 -0.22 -5.12 -42.75
C GLN A 173 -0.48 -3.90 -43.65
N LYS A 174 -0.40 -4.14 -44.97
CA LYS A 174 -0.76 -3.18 -46.02
C LYS A 174 -2.26 -2.92 -45.96
N LEU A 175 -2.66 -1.68 -45.67
CA LEU A 175 -4.02 -1.18 -45.92
C LEU A 175 -3.97 -0.07 -46.98
N LYS A 176 -4.88 -0.20 -47.95
CA LYS A 176 -4.96 0.57 -49.19
C LYS A 176 -5.41 2.02 -48.95
N ALA A 177 -4.96 2.90 -49.84
CA ALA A 177 -5.12 4.35 -49.83
C ALA A 177 -6.57 4.85 -49.85
N GLY A 178 -6.82 5.92 -49.09
CA GLY A 178 -8.03 6.74 -49.13
C GLY A 178 -7.81 8.07 -48.40
N HIS A 179 -7.85 9.16 -49.15
CA HIS A 179 -7.76 10.60 -48.86
C HIS A 179 -7.31 11.21 -47.50
N VAL A 180 -6.55 12.29 -47.69
CA VAL A 180 -5.82 13.13 -46.73
C VAL A 180 -6.75 14.08 -45.97
N MET A 181 -6.68 14.06 -44.63
CA MET A 181 -6.76 15.27 -43.80
C MET A 181 -5.65 15.22 -42.75
N LYS A 182 -4.80 16.25 -42.72
CA LYS A 182 -3.67 16.38 -41.78
C LYS A 182 -4.18 16.86 -40.41
N PRO A 183 -3.80 16.23 -39.30
CA PRO A 183 -3.84 16.85 -37.98
C PRO A 183 -2.56 17.66 -37.71
N LEU A 184 -2.73 18.72 -36.94
CA LEU A 184 -1.76 19.74 -36.56
C LEU A 184 -0.58 19.14 -35.77
N ASN A 185 0.65 19.32 -36.26
CA ASN A 185 1.88 19.02 -35.52
C ASN A 185 2.32 20.25 -34.70
N GLY A 186 2.50 20.08 -33.39
CA GLY A 186 3.26 20.98 -32.53
C GLY A 186 3.76 20.19 -31.31
N LEU A 187 5.03 19.74 -31.32
CA LEU A 187 6.15 20.32 -30.53
C LEU A 187 6.10 19.84 -29.04
N VAL A 188 7.09 19.18 -28.41
CA VAL A 188 8.52 18.92 -28.67
C VAL A 188 8.96 17.71 -27.82
N ASN A 189 9.76 16.82 -28.43
CA ASN A 189 10.62 15.84 -27.74
C ASN A 189 11.73 16.55 -26.95
N ALA A 190 11.77 16.43 -25.62
CA ALA A 190 12.96 16.76 -24.84
C ALA A 190 13.78 15.48 -24.60
N HIS A 191 14.81 15.28 -25.43
CA HIS A 191 15.91 14.38 -25.14
C HIS A 191 16.75 14.96 -23.99
N TYR A 192 16.90 14.24 -22.88
CA TYR A 192 17.96 14.49 -21.90
C TYR A 192 19.10 13.49 -22.13
N SER A 193 20.25 13.97 -22.59
CA SER A 193 21.49 13.20 -22.67
C SER A 193 22.16 13.14 -21.30
N ALA A 194 22.40 11.93 -20.79
CA ALA A 194 23.21 11.69 -19.60
C ALA A 194 24.69 11.65 -19.98
N THR A 195 25.43 12.71 -19.66
CA THR A 195 26.90 12.69 -19.55
C THR A 195 27.34 13.73 -18.52
N GLY A 196 28.00 13.30 -17.46
CA GLY A 196 28.66 14.22 -16.53
C GLY A 196 28.87 13.66 -15.14
N ASN A 197 29.95 12.87 -14.97
CA ASN A 197 30.60 12.72 -13.68
C ASN A 197 30.98 14.12 -13.16
N GLY A 198 30.47 14.48 -11.98
CA GLY A 198 30.85 15.70 -11.27
C GLY A 198 30.82 15.42 -9.78
N ALA A 199 31.95 14.98 -9.24
CA ALA A 199 32.21 15.07 -7.81
C ALA A 199 32.21 16.54 -7.39
N ILE A 200 31.57 16.85 -6.26
CA ILE A 200 31.80 18.10 -5.54
C ILE A 200 32.08 17.73 -4.07
N PRO A 201 33.25 18.10 -3.52
CA PRO A 201 33.64 17.81 -2.15
C PRO A 201 33.14 18.89 -1.16
N ILE A 202 33.25 18.52 0.12
CA ILE A 202 32.95 19.18 1.42
C ILE A 202 31.49 19.50 1.73
#